data_AF-A0A964J900-F1
#
_entry.id   AF-A0A964J900-F1
#
_cell.length_a   1.000
_cell.length_b   1.000
_cell.length_c   1.000
_cell.angle_alpha   90.00
_cell.angle_beta   90.00
_cell.angle_gamma   90.00
#
_symmetry.space_group_name_H-M   'P 1'
#
loop_
_entity.id
_entity.type
_entity.pdbx_description
1 polymer ?
#
loop_
_entity_poly.entity_id
_entity_poly.type
_entity_poly.pdbx_seq_one_letter_code
_entity_poly.pdbx_strand_id
1 'polypeptide(L)' 'TGKFVVLPKRWVVERTIGWLGRCRRLAKGWECLNLNGLAFLRWDSVRIMSRKLSQTSK' A
#
# COMPACT_ATOMS: atom_id res chain seq x y z
N THR A 1 5.01 23.04 -19.29
CA THR A 1 4.18 22.20 -20.17
C THR A 1 4.59 20.74 -19.97
N GLY A 2 4.02 20.06 -18.96
CA GLY A 2 4.39 18.67 -18.67
C GLY A 2 3.65 17.71 -19.60
N LYS A 3 4.37 17.03 -20.49
CA LYS A 3 3.78 16.03 -21.40
C LYS A 3 3.42 14.78 -20.58
N PHE A 4 2.18 14.30 -20.69
CA PHE A 4 1.75 13.08 -20.01
C PHE A 4 2.50 11.87 -20.60
N VAL A 5 3.34 11.22 -19.78
CA VAL A 5 4.06 10.01 -20.17
C VAL A 5 3.33 8.81 -19.59
N VAL A 6 2.86 7.92 -20.47
CA VAL A 6 2.25 6.65 -20.07
C VAL A 6 3.37 5.74 -19.57
N LEU A 7 3.45 5.60 -18.24
CA LEU A 7 4.37 4.67 -17.60
C LEU A 7 3.72 3.27 -17.58
N PRO A 8 4.26 2.29 -18.33
CA PRO A 8 3.75 0.93 -18.26
C PRO A 8 3.92 0.42 -16.82
N LYS A 9 2.84 -0.10 -16.22
CA LYS A 9 2.75 -0.63 -14.84
C LYS A 9 2.64 0.39 -13.70
N ARG A 10 2.42 1.69 -13.99
CA ARG A 10 2.13 2.71 -12.96
C ARG A 10 0.99 2.32 -12.01
N TRP A 11 -0.01 1.62 -12.53
CA TRP A 11 -1.15 1.12 -11.75
C TRP A 11 -0.73 0.21 -10.58
N VAL A 12 0.40 -0.50 -10.66
CA VAL A 12 0.87 -1.38 -9.59
C VAL A 12 1.26 -0.57 -8.37
N VAL A 13 2.01 0.53 -8.58
CA VAL A 13 2.43 1.45 -7.52
C VAL A 13 1.21 2.14 -6.92
N GLU A 14 0.33 2.66 -7.76
CA GLU A 14 -0.90 3.34 -7.32
C GLU A 14 -1.84 2.39 -6.55
N ARG A 15 -1.91 1.11 -6.95
CA ARG A 15 -2.68 0.09 -6.23
C ARG A 15 -2.09 -0.19 -4.84
N THR A 16 -0.77 -0.30 -4.72
CA THR A 16 -0.10 -0.46 -3.42
C THR A 16 -0.36 0.75 -2.53
N ILE A 17 -0.24 1.97 -3.06
CA ILE A 17 -0.54 3.20 -2.32
C ILE A 17 -2.02 3.25 -1.91
N GLY A 18 -2.95 2.82 -2.78
CA GLY A 18 -4.37 2.74 -2.45
C GLY A 18 -4.72 1.68 -1.38
N TRP A 19 -3.89 0.64 -1.23
CA TRP A 19 -4.02 -0.35 -0.16
C TRP A 19 -3.49 0.21 1.16
N LEU A 20 -2.31 0.84 1.13
CA LEU A 20 -1.73 1.54 2.27
C LEU A 20 -2.60 2.70 2.75
N GLY A 21 -3.28 3.42 1.85
CA GLY A 21 -4.25 4.47 2.20
C GLY A 21 -5.52 3.93 2.87
N ARG A 22 -5.89 2.67 2.61
CA ARG A 22 -7.01 1.98 3.29
C ARG A 22 -6.67 1.69 4.75
N CYS A 23 -5.38 1.49 5.06
CA CYS A 23 -4.83 1.57 6.41
C CYS A 23 -4.77 3.05 6.84
N ARG A 24 -5.94 3.62 7.17
CA ARG A 24 -6.19 5.03 7.51
C ARG A 24 -5.24 5.65 8.56
N ARG A 25 -4.52 4.83 9.33
CA ARG A 25 -3.47 5.25 10.29
C ARG A 25 -2.20 5.76 9.61
N LEU A 26 -1.90 5.35 8.37
CA LEU A 26 -0.71 5.81 7.63
C LEU A 26 -0.94 7.21 7.03
N ALA A 27 -2.11 7.47 6.46
CA ALA A 27 -2.38 8.70 5.70
C ALA A 27 -2.52 9.98 6.56
N LYS A 28 -2.85 9.85 7.86
CA LYS A 28 -3.16 11.00 8.73
C LYS A 28 -2.10 11.28 9.80
N GLY A 29 -0.96 10.60 9.76
CA GLY A 29 0.12 10.69 10.76
C GLY A 29 1.51 10.95 10.19
N TRP A 30 1.62 11.44 8.95
CA TRP A 30 2.93 11.68 8.31
C TRP A 30 3.79 12.74 9.02
N GLU A 31 3.19 13.61 9.83
CA GLU A 31 3.91 14.65 10.58
C GLU A 31 4.26 14.24 12.03
N CYS A 32 3.63 13.20 12.57
CA CYS A 32 3.86 12.73 13.93
C CYS A 32 4.13 11.22 13.96
N LEU A 33 5.40 10.87 14.14
CA LEU A 33 5.87 9.57 14.65
C LEU A 33 6.11 8.44 13.62
N ASN A 34 7.29 8.46 13.00
CA ASN A 34 7.85 7.37 12.18
C ASN A 34 7.98 6.01 12.90
N LEU A 35 7.94 5.94 14.23
CA LEU A 35 8.18 4.69 14.98
C LEU A 35 7.19 3.56 14.66
N ASN A 36 5.92 3.90 14.41
CA ASN A 36 4.88 2.88 14.20
C ASN A 36 4.55 2.65 12.71
N GLY A 37 5.05 3.49 11.80
CA GLY A 37 4.75 3.38 10.36
C GLY A 37 5.23 2.07 9.74
N LEU A 38 6.43 1.62 10.13
CA LEU A 38 7.01 0.36 9.66
C LEU A 38 6.17 -0.85 10.10
N ALA A 39 5.63 -0.82 11.33
CA ALA A 39 4.78 -1.88 11.85
C ALA A 39 3.47 -2.00 11.06
N PHE A 40 2.84 -0.87 10.70
CA PHE A 40 1.64 -0.86 9.87
C PHE A 40 1.90 -1.34 8.44
N LEU A 41 3.02 -0.93 7.82
CA LEU A 41 3.43 -1.40 6.50
C LEU A 41 3.62 -2.92 6.49
N ARG A 42 4.31 -3.46 7.51
CA ARG A 42 4.52 -4.90 7.66
C ARG A 42 3.20 -5.63 7.89
N TRP A 43 2.30 -5.07 8.70
CA TRP A 43 0.99 -5.66 8.97
C TRP A 43 0.08 -5.70 7.73
N ASP A 44 0.07 -4.62 6.93
CA ASP A 44 -0.67 -4.59 5.66
C ASP A 44 -0.12 -5.65 4.67
N SER A 45 1.21 -5.78 4.60
CA SER A 45 1.87 -6.79 3.77
C SER A 45 1.47 -8.23 4.17
N VAL A 46 1.38 -8.54 5.47
CA VAL A 46 0.93 -9.85 5.97
C VAL A 46 -0.54 -10.09 5.60
N ARG A 47 -1.42 -9.08 5.77
CA ARG A 47 -2.83 -9.18 5.39
C ARG A 47 -3.02 -9.48 3.91
N ILE A 48 -2.21 -8.88 3.04
CA ILE A 48 -2.22 -9.14 1.61
C ILE A 48 -1.82 -10.59 1.31
N MET A 49 -0.72 -11.06 1.89
CA MET A 49 -0.24 -12.43 1.67
C MET A 49 -1.27 -13.47 2.16
N SER A 50 -1.86 -13.26 3.34
CA SER A 50 -2.90 -14.13 3.88
C SER A 50 -4.11 -14.24 2.94
N ARG A 51 -4.57 -13.10 2.38
CA ARG A 51 -5.66 -13.12 1.37
C ARG A 51 -5.27 -13.88 0.11
N LYS A 52 -4.06 -13.68 -0.41
CA LYS A 52 -3.58 -14.40 -1.60
C LYS A 52 -3.54 -15.91 -1.37
N LEU A 53 -3.01 -16.36 -0.23
CA LEU A 53 -2.98 -17.78 0.13
C LEU A 53 -4.38 -18.39 0.22
N SER A 54 -5.32 -17.68 0.84
CA SER A 54 -6.72 -18.14 0.94
C SER A 54 -7.43 -18.22 -0.42
N GLN A 55 -6.98 -17.46 -1.41
CA GLN A 55 -7.53 -17.48 -2.76
C GLN A 55 -6.93 -18.61 -3.61
N THR A 56 -5.68 -18.99 -3.36
CA THR A 56 -5.00 -20.11 -4.06
C THR A 56 -5.51 -21.48 -3.60
N SER A 57 -6.01 -21.60 -2.37
CA SER A 57 -6.52 -22.86 -1.82
C SER A 57 -7.95 -23.21 -2.25
N LYS A 58 -8.59 -22.39 -3.09
CA LYS A 58 -9.87 -22.71 -3.74
C LYS A 58 -9.61 -23.20 -5.15
#